data_AF-A0AAD3CKU8-F1
#
_entry.id   AF-A0AAD3CKU8-F1
#
_cell.length_a   1.000
_cell.length_b   1.000
_cell.length_c   1.000
_cell.angle_alpha   90.00
_cell.angle_beta   90.00
_cell.angle_gamma   90.00
#
_symmetry.space_group_name_H-M   'P 1'
#
loop_
_entity.id
_entity.type
_entity.pdbx_description
1 polymer ?
#
loop_
_entity_poly.entity_id
_entity_poly.type
_entity_poly.pdbx_seq_one_letter_code
_entity_poly.pdbx_strand_id
1 'polypeptide(L)'
;MSRKEIYNIPGSGWSSPKWNWGQAQGTGHDCAMICRDRWGTVENRVKLINMLWEPEEVQAKDGSNKIDVDYADELRDPPFEEVKLVLGLAWQKGRWLGSDGGRGGYGEVLQKMADCKYETDNEEQNALVFVKDLKDRFGLIASSDALKKMESLDSLDYKNDVDLLRRKCTALVLDQMDFAQNGC
;
A
#
# COMPACT_ATOMS: atom_id res chain seq x y z
N MET A 1 18.59 -4.97 -8.15
CA MET A 1 17.44 -4.73 -7.26
C MET A 1 17.57 -3.32 -6.73
N SER A 2 16.60 -2.46 -7.05
CA SER A 2 16.48 -1.14 -6.42
C SER A 2 16.35 -1.33 -4.90
N ARG A 3 16.93 -0.44 -4.11
CA ARG A 3 16.84 -0.57 -2.65
C ARG A 3 15.41 -0.22 -2.22
N LYS A 4 14.70 -1.17 -1.64
CA LYS A 4 13.37 -1.00 -1.00
C LYS A 4 13.46 -0.22 0.33
N GLU A 5 14.27 0.84 0.36
CA GLU A 5 14.38 1.74 1.50
C GLU A 5 13.15 2.64 1.55
N ILE A 6 12.62 2.84 2.76
CA ILE A 6 11.50 3.72 3.06
C ILE A 6 12.08 5.05 3.56
N TYR A 7 11.65 6.17 2.96
CA TYR A 7 12.15 7.52 3.27
C TYR A 7 13.67 7.68 3.19
N ASN A 8 14.35 6.90 2.33
CA ASN A 8 15.80 6.88 2.18
C ASN A 8 16.56 6.54 3.49
N ILE A 9 15.91 5.82 4.42
CA ILE A 9 16.57 5.37 5.66
C ILE A 9 17.35 4.07 5.36
N PRO A 10 18.67 4.01 5.56
CA PRO A 10 19.45 2.82 5.23
C PRO A 10 19.03 1.57 6.02
N GLY A 11 18.76 0.48 5.30
CA GLY A 11 18.26 -0.75 5.93
C GLY A 11 16.86 -0.61 6.53
N SER A 12 16.05 0.29 6.01
CA SER A 12 14.59 0.21 6.13
C SER A 12 14.00 -0.72 5.06
N GLY A 13 12.71 -1.02 5.16
CA GLY A 13 11.99 -1.94 4.25
C GLY A 13 11.60 -3.25 4.93
N TRP A 14 10.51 -3.85 4.46
CA TRP A 14 9.85 -4.98 5.15
C TRP A 14 10.72 -6.23 5.28
N SER A 15 11.64 -6.48 4.34
CA SER A 15 12.58 -7.60 4.37
C SER A 15 13.92 -7.29 5.04
N SER A 16 14.12 -6.05 5.51
CA SER A 16 15.39 -5.68 6.13
C SER A 16 15.55 -6.37 7.49
N PRO A 17 16.73 -6.94 7.82
CA PRO A 17 16.98 -7.50 9.15
C PRO A 17 17.03 -6.42 10.25
N LYS A 18 17.10 -5.14 9.87
CA LYS A 18 17.01 -4.00 10.79
C LYS A 18 15.58 -3.51 10.98
N TRP A 19 14.64 -4.01 10.18
CA TRP A 19 13.22 -3.66 10.27
C TRP A 19 12.57 -4.36 11.46
N ASN A 20 12.19 -3.55 12.44
CA ASN A 20 11.59 -4.01 13.67
C ASN A 20 10.16 -3.48 13.78
N TRP A 21 9.24 -4.01 12.95
CA TRP A 21 7.84 -3.60 12.95
C TRP A 21 7.23 -3.69 14.36
N GLY A 22 6.57 -2.61 14.80
CA GLY A 22 5.91 -2.54 16.10
C GLY A 22 6.83 -2.33 17.32
N GLN A 23 8.16 -2.26 17.13
CA GLN A 23 9.08 -1.93 18.23
C GLN A 23 9.17 -0.41 18.46
N ALA A 24 9.50 -0.01 19.69
CA ALA A 24 9.64 1.40 20.08
C ALA A 24 10.93 2.07 19.56
N GLN A 25 11.80 1.33 18.88
CA GLN A 25 13.09 1.79 18.35
C GLN A 25 13.48 1.00 17.10
N GLY A 26 14.32 1.60 16.24
CA GLY A 26 14.83 1.00 15.00
C GLY A 26 14.21 1.60 13.74
N THR A 27 14.63 1.12 12.56
CA THR A 27 14.28 1.77 11.27
C THR A 27 12.77 1.80 11.01
N GLY A 28 12.02 0.82 11.49
CA GLY A 28 10.55 0.83 11.42
C GLY A 28 9.91 1.94 12.24
N HIS A 29 10.44 2.24 13.43
CA HIS A 29 9.99 3.35 14.27
C HIS A 29 10.29 4.70 13.60
N ASP A 30 11.52 4.87 13.11
CA ASP A 30 11.97 6.10 12.45
C ASP A 30 11.13 6.40 11.20
N CYS A 31 10.89 5.38 10.36
CA CYS A 31 10.03 5.52 9.19
C CYS A 31 8.58 5.87 9.60
N ALA A 32 8.05 5.24 10.65
CA ALA A 32 6.70 5.55 11.13
C ALA A 32 6.57 6.98 11.64
N MET A 33 7.62 7.55 12.25
CA MET A 33 7.65 8.97 12.62
C MET A 33 7.55 9.88 11.39
N ILE A 34 8.39 9.65 10.37
CA ILE A 34 8.37 10.43 9.13
C ILE A 34 7.01 10.30 8.43
N CYS A 35 6.44 9.09 8.38
CA CYS A 35 5.12 8.85 7.81
C CYS A 35 4.03 9.67 8.51
N ARG A 36 4.04 9.70 9.84
CA ARG A 36 3.05 10.46 10.64
C ARG A 36 3.21 11.96 10.46
N ASP A 37 4.43 12.45 10.26
CA ASP A 37 4.69 13.86 9.96
C ASP A 37 4.19 14.22 8.54
N ARG A 38 4.65 13.47 7.52
CA ARG A 38 4.26 13.67 6.10
C ARG A 38 2.74 13.66 5.91
N TRP A 39 2.05 12.73 6.57
CA TRP A 39 0.60 12.53 6.44
C TRP A 39 -0.20 12.97 7.68
N GLY A 40 0.34 13.91 8.45
CA GLY A 40 -0.22 14.35 9.74
C GLY A 40 -1.54 15.12 9.63
N THR A 41 -1.82 15.76 8.49
CA THR A 41 -3.04 16.55 8.26
C THR A 41 -4.07 15.82 7.41
N VAL A 42 -5.35 16.16 7.60
CA VAL A 42 -6.46 15.63 6.76
C VAL A 42 -6.20 15.92 5.27
N GLU A 43 -5.76 17.15 4.96
CA GLU A 43 -5.42 17.57 3.60
C GLU A 43 -4.37 16.67 2.96
N ASN A 44 -3.27 16.39 3.66
CA ASN A 44 -2.20 15.53 3.13
C ASN A 44 -2.69 14.09 2.92
N ARG A 45 -3.59 13.60 3.77
CA ARG A 45 -4.16 12.24 3.64
C ARG A 45 -5.14 12.12 2.48
N VAL A 46 -5.99 13.12 2.28
CA VAL A 46 -6.87 13.21 1.10
C VAL A 46 -6.01 13.29 -0.16
N LYS A 47 -4.94 14.08 -0.15
CA LYS A 47 -3.98 14.15 -1.26
C LYS A 47 -3.38 12.78 -1.57
N LEU A 48 -2.94 12.03 -0.55
CA LEU A 48 -2.43 10.67 -0.75
C LEU A 48 -3.46 9.74 -1.40
N ILE A 49 -4.70 9.70 -0.88
CA ILE A 49 -5.77 8.87 -1.45
C ILE A 49 -5.98 9.22 -2.93
N ASN A 50 -6.03 10.52 -3.27
CA ASN A 50 -6.18 10.96 -4.65
C ASN A 50 -5.00 10.56 -5.54
N MET A 51 -3.76 10.72 -5.07
CA MET A 51 -2.56 10.29 -5.81
C MET A 51 -2.55 8.77 -6.06
N LEU A 52 -3.14 7.97 -5.18
CA LEU A 52 -3.25 6.52 -5.36
C LEU A 52 -4.44 6.11 -6.23
N TRP A 53 -5.51 6.91 -6.22
CA TRP A 53 -6.69 6.68 -7.07
C TRP A 53 -6.46 7.12 -8.52
N GLU A 54 -5.71 8.19 -8.70
CA GLU A 54 -5.29 8.77 -9.98
C GLU A 54 -3.75 8.85 -10.05
N PRO A 55 -3.04 7.71 -10.07
CA PRO A 55 -1.58 7.73 -10.21
C PRO A 55 -1.15 8.31 -11.55
N GLU A 56 0.02 8.93 -11.56
CA GLU A 56 0.63 9.44 -12.79
C GLU A 56 0.75 8.35 -13.86
N GLU A 57 0.42 8.72 -15.09
CA GLU A 57 0.56 7.83 -16.25
C GLU A 57 2.04 7.60 -16.54
N VAL A 58 2.41 6.33 -16.70
CA VAL A 58 3.76 5.91 -17.04
C VAL A 58 3.73 5.27 -18.42
N GLN A 59 4.72 5.57 -19.26
CA GLN A 59 4.91 4.91 -20.55
C GLN A 59 5.97 3.82 -20.41
N ALA A 60 5.84 2.70 -21.11
CA ALA A 60 6.84 1.63 -21.05
C ALA A 60 8.22 2.11 -21.59
N LYS A 61 9.31 1.68 -20.94
CA LYS A 61 10.70 2.03 -21.32
C LYS A 61 11.04 1.67 -22.76
N ASP A 62 10.49 0.55 -23.25
CA ASP A 62 10.83 -0.07 -24.52
C ASP A 62 9.80 0.22 -25.62
N GLY A 63 8.80 1.07 -25.34
CA GLY A 63 7.70 1.36 -26.25
C GLY A 63 6.69 0.21 -26.39
N SER A 64 6.78 -0.84 -25.55
CA SER A 64 5.75 -1.87 -25.46
C SER A 64 4.51 -1.34 -24.74
N ASN A 65 3.47 -2.17 -24.67
CA ASN A 65 2.27 -1.85 -23.88
C ASN A 65 2.41 -2.26 -22.41
N LYS A 66 3.40 -3.10 -22.05
CA LYS A 66 3.53 -3.61 -20.68
C LYS A 66 4.53 -2.77 -19.90
N ILE A 67 4.10 -2.30 -18.74
CA ILE A 67 4.91 -1.51 -17.82
C ILE A 67 5.46 -2.43 -16.74
N ASP A 68 6.78 -2.43 -16.61
CA ASP A 68 7.49 -3.10 -15.52
C ASP A 68 7.15 -2.46 -14.18
N VAL A 69 6.89 -3.28 -13.15
CA VAL A 69 6.37 -2.81 -11.85
C VAL A 69 7.42 -1.99 -11.10
N ASP A 70 8.68 -2.42 -11.10
CA ASP A 70 9.77 -1.68 -10.45
C ASP A 70 9.95 -0.32 -11.14
N TYR A 71 9.91 -0.29 -12.48
CA TYR A 71 10.00 0.96 -13.21
C TYR A 71 8.82 1.91 -12.97
N ALA A 72 7.59 1.40 -12.93
CA ALA A 72 6.42 2.21 -12.63
C ALA A 72 6.53 2.82 -11.22
N ASP A 73 7.02 2.04 -10.25
CA ASP A 73 7.19 2.48 -8.87
C ASP A 73 8.26 3.57 -8.73
N GLU A 74 9.38 3.46 -9.47
CA GLU A 74 10.42 4.49 -9.51
C GLU A 74 9.91 5.86 -10.00
N LEU A 75 8.86 5.87 -10.81
CA LEU A 75 8.30 7.09 -11.41
C LEU A 75 7.11 7.67 -10.65
N ARG A 76 6.47 6.90 -9.75
CA ARG A 76 5.26 7.33 -9.06
C ARG A 76 5.54 7.68 -7.60
N ASP A 77 5.16 8.89 -7.19
CA ASP A 77 5.19 9.32 -5.79
C ASP A 77 3.85 9.01 -5.08
N PRO A 78 3.86 8.56 -3.82
CA PRO A 78 5.03 8.04 -3.10
C PRO A 78 5.45 6.65 -3.61
N PRO A 79 6.73 6.25 -3.39
CA PRO A 79 7.18 4.87 -3.61
C PRO A 79 6.28 3.88 -2.88
N PHE A 80 6.02 2.72 -3.46
CA PHE A 80 5.02 1.80 -2.93
C PHE A 80 5.41 1.20 -1.57
N GLU A 81 6.70 1.16 -1.24
CA GLU A 81 7.17 0.80 0.10
C GLU A 81 6.68 1.77 1.19
N GLU A 82 6.58 3.07 0.88
CA GLU A 82 5.98 4.06 1.78
C GLU A 82 4.46 3.89 1.89
N VAL A 83 3.81 3.53 0.78
CA VAL A 83 2.36 3.21 0.77
C VAL A 83 2.07 2.00 1.65
N LYS A 84 2.89 0.95 1.58
CA LYS A 84 2.82 -0.22 2.48
C LYS A 84 2.96 0.18 3.94
N LEU A 85 3.87 1.11 4.27
CA LEU A 85 3.98 1.64 5.63
C LEU A 85 2.71 2.38 6.08
N VAL A 86 2.14 3.24 5.24
CA VAL A 86 0.88 3.93 5.53
C VAL A 86 -0.24 2.93 5.82
N LEU A 87 -0.40 1.91 4.96
CA LEU A 87 -1.36 0.82 5.17
C LEU A 87 -1.13 0.11 6.50
N GLY A 88 0.11 -0.29 6.80
CA GLY A 88 0.41 -1.01 8.03
C GLY A 88 0.04 -0.23 9.28
N LEU A 89 0.30 1.08 9.30
CA LEU A 89 -0.07 1.94 10.42
C LEU A 89 -1.59 2.18 10.48
N ALA A 90 -2.24 2.42 9.33
CA ALA A 90 -3.69 2.58 9.25
C ALA A 90 -4.42 1.32 9.73
N TRP A 91 -3.93 0.12 9.42
CA TRP A 91 -4.47 -1.15 9.91
C TRP A 91 -4.24 -1.35 11.40
N GLN A 92 -3.05 -1.00 11.90
CA GLN A 92 -2.76 -1.05 13.33
C GLN A 92 -3.72 -0.14 14.12
N LYS A 93 -3.99 1.06 13.62
CA LYS A 93 -4.96 1.99 14.20
C LYS A 93 -6.39 1.50 14.05
N GLY A 94 -6.75 1.02 12.86
CA GLY A 94 -8.07 0.49 12.54
C GLY A 94 -8.47 -0.66 13.45
N ARG A 95 -7.52 -1.50 13.89
CA ARG A 95 -7.77 -2.53 14.90
C ARG A 95 -8.31 -1.96 16.22
N TRP A 96 -7.79 -0.83 16.67
CA TRP A 96 -8.27 -0.17 17.90
C TRP A 96 -9.65 0.47 17.71
N LEU A 97 -9.96 0.91 16.49
CA LEU A 97 -11.24 1.54 16.14
C LEU A 97 -12.31 0.53 15.68
N GLY A 98 -11.93 -0.72 15.40
CA GLY A 98 -12.80 -1.73 14.80
C GLY A 98 -13.04 -1.55 13.29
N SER A 99 -12.23 -0.74 12.60
CA SER A 99 -12.37 -0.45 11.16
C SER A 99 -11.47 -1.29 10.25
N ASP A 100 -10.65 -2.21 10.79
CA ASP A 100 -9.77 -3.09 10.01
C ASP A 100 -10.47 -4.36 9.47
N GLY A 101 -11.77 -4.50 9.70
CA GLY A 101 -12.57 -5.68 9.33
C GLY A 101 -12.53 -6.81 10.36
N GLY A 102 -11.83 -6.65 11.49
CA GLY A 102 -11.81 -7.63 12.58
C GLY A 102 -11.14 -8.96 12.20
N ARG A 103 -11.71 -10.08 12.65
CA ARG A 103 -11.15 -11.42 12.39
C ARG A 103 -11.20 -11.73 10.89
N GLY A 104 -10.06 -12.07 10.29
CA GLY A 104 -9.94 -12.24 8.83
C GLY A 104 -9.66 -10.93 8.07
N GLY A 105 -9.68 -9.79 8.75
CA GLY A 105 -9.48 -8.46 8.17
C GLY A 105 -8.03 -8.12 7.84
N TYR A 106 -7.76 -6.82 7.72
CA TYR A 106 -6.46 -6.31 7.29
C TYR A 106 -5.33 -6.51 8.29
N GLY A 107 -5.65 -6.81 9.56
CA GLY A 107 -4.67 -7.28 10.53
C GLY A 107 -3.90 -8.53 10.07
N GLU A 108 -4.51 -9.41 9.26
CA GLU A 108 -3.81 -10.57 8.68
C GLU A 108 -2.91 -10.19 7.51
N VAL A 109 -3.29 -9.18 6.72
CA VAL A 109 -2.46 -8.65 5.64
C VAL A 109 -1.22 -7.99 6.22
N LEU A 110 -1.38 -7.25 7.32
CA LEU A 110 -0.27 -6.70 8.09
C LEU A 110 0.70 -7.79 8.57
N GLN A 111 0.17 -8.89 9.12
CA GLN A 111 1.01 -9.99 9.57
C GLN A 111 1.79 -10.60 8.39
N LYS A 112 1.14 -10.81 7.24
CA LYS A 112 1.82 -11.28 6.02
C LYS A 112 2.91 -10.34 5.53
N MET A 113 2.73 -9.02 5.67
CA MET A 113 3.77 -8.03 5.36
C MET A 113 4.95 -8.15 6.33
N ALA A 114 4.68 -8.26 7.63
CA ALA A 114 5.72 -8.48 8.64
C ALA A 114 6.47 -9.81 8.43
N ASP A 115 5.79 -10.84 7.93
CA ASP A 115 6.37 -12.13 7.57
C ASP A 115 7.07 -12.11 6.18
N CYS A 116 7.23 -10.93 5.57
CA CYS A 116 7.91 -10.73 4.29
C CYS A 116 7.27 -11.48 3.11
N LYS A 117 5.97 -11.81 3.17
CA LYS A 117 5.27 -12.61 2.15
C LYS A 117 5.37 -12.00 0.75
N TYR A 118 5.42 -10.67 0.66
CA TYR A 118 5.42 -9.92 -0.60
C TYR A 118 6.82 -9.46 -1.01
N GLU A 119 7.87 -10.10 -0.50
CA GLU A 119 9.27 -9.70 -0.73
C GLU A 119 10.07 -10.81 -1.43
N THR A 120 9.48 -11.44 -2.45
CA THR A 120 10.18 -12.42 -3.31
C THR A 120 10.93 -11.74 -4.45
N ASP A 121 11.73 -12.49 -5.22
CA ASP A 121 12.48 -11.98 -6.37
C ASP A 121 11.59 -11.58 -7.58
N ASN A 122 10.27 -11.79 -7.52
CA ASN A 122 9.33 -11.45 -8.58
C ASN A 122 8.35 -10.36 -8.11
N GLU A 123 8.64 -9.10 -8.43
CA GLU A 123 7.85 -7.96 -7.98
C GLU A 123 6.43 -7.94 -8.58
N GLU A 124 6.25 -8.36 -9.82
CA GLU A 124 4.93 -8.47 -10.45
C GLU A 124 4.05 -9.48 -9.68
N GLN A 125 4.61 -10.64 -9.33
CA GLN A 125 3.90 -11.64 -8.52
C GLN A 125 3.64 -11.12 -7.10
N ASN A 126 4.60 -10.44 -6.47
CA ASN A 126 4.42 -9.83 -5.15
C ASN A 126 3.24 -8.85 -5.16
N ALA A 127 3.20 -7.97 -6.16
CA ALA A 127 2.13 -6.99 -6.35
C ALA A 127 0.77 -7.66 -6.58
N LEU A 128 0.69 -8.68 -7.43
CA LEU A 128 -0.56 -9.42 -7.69
C LEU A 128 -1.07 -10.16 -6.44
N VAL A 129 -0.18 -10.80 -5.68
CA VAL A 129 -0.54 -11.47 -4.42
C VAL A 129 -1.02 -10.47 -3.38
N PHE A 130 -0.38 -9.28 -3.31
CA PHE A 130 -0.81 -8.19 -2.44
C PHE A 130 -2.20 -7.69 -2.83
N VAL A 131 -2.43 -7.37 -4.10
CA VAL A 131 -3.74 -6.97 -4.64
C VAL A 131 -4.82 -7.99 -4.29
N LYS A 132 -4.54 -9.28 -4.52
CA LYS A 132 -5.48 -10.35 -4.19
C LYS A 132 -5.84 -10.33 -2.70
N ASP A 133 -4.85 -10.24 -1.81
CA ASP A 133 -5.08 -10.22 -0.37
C ASP A 133 -5.86 -8.97 0.08
N LEU A 134 -5.69 -7.81 -0.59
CA LEU A 134 -6.51 -6.61 -0.37
C LEU A 134 -7.96 -6.81 -0.79
N LYS A 135 -8.18 -7.36 -1.99
CA LYS A 135 -9.51 -7.55 -2.58
C LYS A 135 -10.35 -8.57 -1.85
N ASP A 136 -9.75 -9.71 -1.49
CA ASP A 136 -10.42 -10.81 -0.78
C ASP A 136 -11.04 -10.35 0.56
N ARG A 137 -10.49 -9.28 1.15
CA ARG A 137 -10.91 -8.74 2.47
C ARG A 137 -11.72 -7.47 2.36
N PHE A 138 -11.83 -6.87 1.18
CA PHE A 138 -12.41 -5.53 1.03
C PHE A 138 -13.87 -5.49 1.46
N GLY A 139 -14.64 -6.55 1.21
CA GLY A 139 -16.03 -6.66 1.67
C GLY A 139 -16.24 -6.67 3.20
N LEU A 140 -15.17 -6.78 4.00
CA LEU A 140 -15.24 -6.68 5.45
C LEU A 140 -15.32 -5.23 5.95
N ILE A 141 -14.87 -4.26 5.13
CA ILE A 141 -14.85 -2.83 5.49
C ILE A 141 -15.68 -1.97 4.53
N ALA A 142 -15.95 -2.47 3.32
CA ALA A 142 -16.47 -1.66 2.23
C ALA A 142 -17.98 -1.44 2.31
N SER A 143 -18.39 -0.21 1.99
CA SER A 143 -19.75 0.09 1.57
C SER A 143 -20.10 -0.58 0.23
N SER A 144 -21.40 -0.70 -0.07
CA SER A 144 -21.86 -1.30 -1.32
C SER A 144 -21.36 -0.57 -2.58
N ASP A 145 -21.22 0.75 -2.53
CA ASP A 145 -20.70 1.52 -3.67
C ASP A 145 -19.19 1.37 -3.84
N ALA A 146 -18.45 1.24 -2.73
CA ALA A 146 -17.03 0.95 -2.79
C ALA A 146 -16.75 -0.45 -3.35
N LEU A 147 -17.57 -1.46 -2.99
CA LEU A 147 -17.49 -2.81 -3.57
C LEU A 147 -17.58 -2.77 -5.10
N LYS A 148 -18.56 -2.07 -5.65
CA LYS A 148 -18.69 -1.90 -7.11
C LYS A 148 -17.45 -1.25 -7.74
N LYS A 149 -16.86 -0.25 -7.07
CA LYS A 149 -15.61 0.37 -7.54
C LYS A 149 -14.47 -0.65 -7.56
N MET A 150 -14.31 -1.45 -6.50
CA MET A 150 -13.28 -2.49 -6.44
C MET A 150 -13.48 -3.59 -7.50
N GLU A 151 -14.71 -4.01 -7.74
CA GLU A 151 -15.07 -4.96 -8.81
C GLU A 151 -14.79 -4.39 -10.19
N SER A 152 -15.04 -3.08 -10.40
CA SER A 152 -14.73 -2.43 -11.68
C SER A 152 -13.23 -2.46 -12.01
N LEU A 153 -12.36 -2.57 -11.00
CA LEU A 153 -10.91 -2.73 -11.22
C LEU A 153 -10.57 -4.08 -11.86
N ASP A 154 -11.39 -5.13 -11.74
CA ASP A 154 -11.17 -6.40 -12.47
C ASP A 154 -11.49 -6.30 -13.95
N SER A 155 -12.37 -5.38 -14.33
CA SER A 155 -12.77 -5.18 -15.72
C SER A 155 -11.74 -4.38 -16.53
N LEU A 156 -10.82 -3.70 -15.83
CA LEU A 156 -9.78 -2.91 -16.43
C LEU A 156 -8.58 -3.81 -16.73
N ASP A 157 -8.03 -3.71 -17.94
CA ASP A 157 -6.90 -4.52 -18.40
C ASP A 157 -5.57 -4.02 -17.78
N TYR A 158 -5.45 -4.16 -16.46
CA TYR A 158 -4.23 -3.86 -15.71
C TYR A 158 -3.12 -4.89 -15.94
N LYS A 159 -3.28 -5.85 -16.87
CA LYS A 159 -2.21 -6.75 -17.29
C LYS A 159 -0.98 -5.98 -17.81
N ASN A 160 -1.20 -4.74 -18.22
CA ASN A 160 -0.19 -3.83 -18.72
C ASN A 160 0.40 -2.92 -17.63
N ASP A 161 -0.23 -2.79 -16.45
CA ASP A 161 0.26 -1.93 -15.35
C ASP A 161 -0.27 -2.42 -14.00
N VAL A 162 0.45 -3.37 -13.40
CA VAL A 162 0.08 -3.96 -12.11
C VAL A 162 0.31 -2.97 -10.95
N ASP A 163 1.26 -2.04 -11.09
CA ASP A 163 1.49 -1.00 -10.07
C ASP A 163 0.27 -0.05 -9.94
N LEU A 164 -0.33 0.31 -11.07
CA LEU A 164 -1.56 1.11 -11.11
C LEU A 164 -2.71 0.42 -10.36
N LEU A 165 -2.86 -0.89 -10.56
CA LEU A 165 -3.89 -1.68 -9.88
C LEU A 165 -3.68 -1.71 -8.36
N ARG A 166 -2.45 -2.01 -7.89
CA ARG A 166 -2.18 -2.05 -6.44
C ARG A 166 -2.38 -0.70 -5.76
N ARG A 167 -2.04 0.41 -6.43
CA ARG A 167 -2.28 1.78 -5.94
C ARG A 167 -3.78 2.07 -5.82
N LYS A 168 -4.57 1.79 -6.86
CA LYS A 168 -6.03 2.02 -6.82
C LYS A 168 -6.75 1.15 -5.79
N CYS A 169 -6.37 -0.12 -5.66
CA CYS A 169 -6.87 -0.98 -4.59
C CYS A 169 -6.54 -0.39 -3.21
N THR A 170 -5.32 0.10 -3.03
CA THR A 170 -4.88 0.72 -1.77
C THR A 170 -5.67 1.99 -1.47
N ALA A 171 -5.92 2.85 -2.47
CA ALA A 171 -6.72 4.06 -2.31
C ALA A 171 -8.12 3.74 -1.75
N LEU A 172 -8.77 2.72 -2.30
CA LEU A 172 -10.09 2.28 -1.84
C LEU A 172 -10.05 1.72 -0.41
N VAL A 173 -9.02 0.95 -0.05
CA VAL A 173 -8.86 0.44 1.33
C VAL A 173 -8.68 1.58 2.31
N LEU A 174 -7.81 2.55 2.02
CA LEU A 174 -7.58 3.71 2.88
C LEU A 174 -8.85 4.56 3.04
N ASP A 175 -9.57 4.79 1.94
CA ASP A 175 -10.84 5.51 1.94
C ASP A 175 -11.89 4.83 2.82
N GLN A 176 -12.11 3.53 2.66
CA GLN A 176 -13.10 2.77 3.44
C GLN A 176 -12.71 2.57 4.90
N MET A 177 -11.43 2.73 5.25
CA MET A 177 -10.97 2.77 6.64
C MET A 177 -11.00 4.17 7.26
N ASP A 178 -11.55 5.15 6.54
CA ASP A 178 -11.64 6.54 6.97
C ASP A 178 -10.26 7.13 7.34
N PHE A 179 -9.23 6.75 6.56
CA PHE A 179 -7.86 7.21 6.76
C PHE A 179 -7.74 8.73 6.67
N ALA A 180 -8.52 9.39 5.81
CA ALA A 180 -8.52 10.85 5.71
C ALA A 180 -8.77 11.52 7.06
N GLN A 181 -9.74 11.03 7.84
CA GLN A 181 -10.06 11.59 9.15
C GLN A 181 -9.16 11.04 10.24
N ASN A 182 -8.95 9.72 10.26
CA ASN A 182 -8.31 9.05 11.39
C ASN A 182 -6.79 9.01 11.27
N GLY A 183 -6.22 9.02 10.07
CA GLY A 183 -4.79 8.90 9.83
C GLY A 183 -4.19 7.56 10.24
N CYS A 184 -2.88 7.57 10.46
CA CYS A 184 -2.06 6.44 10.89
C CYS A 184 -1.75 6.47 12.40
#